data_AF-A0ABD2AY70-F1
#
_entry.id   AF-A0ABD2AY70-F1
#
_cell.length_a   1.000
_cell.length_b   1.000
_cell.length_c   1.000
_cell.angle_alpha   90.00
_cell.angle_beta   90.00
_cell.angle_gamma   90.00
#
_symmetry.space_group_name_H-M   'P 1'
#
loop_
_entity.id
_entity.type
_entity.pdbx_description
1 polymer ?
#
loop_
_entity_poly.entity_id
_entity_poly.type
_entity_poly.pdbx_seq_one_letter_code
_entity_poly.pdbx_strand_id
1 'polypeptide(L)'
;MTDDELESNEKNIKVFVRILPLEKICETCAKIDTEHKTICIRCLQDLYTRRSAVKNHIYWCFQTDGIFYNASQEEVYCATTKNLIEKY
;
A
#
# COMPACT_ATOMS: atom_id res chain seq x y z
N MET A 1 16.52 35.00 -9.67
CA MET A 1 16.42 33.55 -9.45
C MET A 1 14.99 33.34 -9.02
N THR A 2 14.13 32.95 -9.96
CA THR A 2 12.67 32.91 -9.81
C THR A 2 12.24 31.54 -9.33
N ASP A 3 11.40 31.53 -8.30
CA ASP A 3 10.82 30.39 -7.59
C ASP A 3 9.75 29.63 -8.43
N ASP A 4 10.01 29.40 -9.73
CA ASP A 4 9.00 28.90 -10.69
C ASP A 4 9.32 27.52 -11.31
N GLU A 5 10.17 26.70 -10.69
CA GLU A 5 10.51 25.34 -11.19
C GLU A 5 10.26 24.21 -10.18
N LEU A 6 9.35 24.40 -9.22
CA LEU A 6 8.73 23.30 -8.49
C LEU A 6 7.31 23.11 -9.00
N GLU A 7 7.14 22.86 -10.30
CA GLU A 7 5.92 22.24 -10.81
C GLU A 7 5.81 20.87 -10.13
N SER A 8 5.04 20.84 -9.05
CA SER A 8 4.67 19.63 -8.36
C SER A 8 3.98 18.75 -9.39
N ASN A 9 4.62 17.63 -9.72
CA ASN A 9 4.07 16.62 -10.61
C ASN A 9 2.92 15.89 -9.87
N GLU A 10 1.89 16.64 -9.50
CA GLU A 10 0.75 16.19 -8.72
C GLU A 10 -0.03 15.21 -9.58
N LYS A 11 0.12 13.93 -9.25
CA LYS A 11 -0.67 12.88 -9.88
C LYS A 11 -2.15 13.17 -9.65
N ASN A 12 -2.90 13.24 -10.75
CA ASN A 12 -4.35 13.44 -10.74
C ASN A 12 -5.12 12.29 -10.09
N ILE A 13 -4.47 11.16 -9.85
CA ILE A 13 -5.05 9.95 -9.29
C ILE A 13 -4.16 9.49 -8.14
N LYS A 14 -4.78 9.21 -6.98
CA LYS A 14 -4.14 8.55 -5.85
C LYS A 14 -4.85 7.23 -5.57
N VAL A 15 -4.09 6.17 -5.34
CA VAL A 15 -4.58 4.83 -5.03
C VAL A 15 -4.14 4.45 -3.64
N PHE A 16 -5.11 4.16 -2.78
CA PHE A 16 -4.87 3.75 -1.40
C PHE A 16 -5.35 2.32 -1.18
N VAL A 17 -4.71 1.62 -0.25
CA VAL A 17 -5.12 0.28 0.19
C VAL A 17 -5.51 0.35 1.66
N ARG A 18 -6.66 -0.22 2.01
CA ARG A 18 -7.08 -0.41 3.40
C ARG A 18 -7.15 -1.88 3.72
N ILE A 19 -6.33 -2.30 4.69
CA ILE A 19 -6.35 -3.64 5.24
C ILE A 19 -7.33 -3.63 6.41
N LEU A 20 -8.36 -4.48 6.33
CA LEU A 20 -9.33 -4.62 7.41
C LEU A 20 -8.66 -5.21 8.66
N PRO A 21 -9.16 -4.89 9.87
CA PRO A 21 -8.59 -5.40 11.11
C PRO A 21 -8.51 -6.93 11.11
N LEU A 22 -7.36 -7.43 11.53
CA LEU A 22 -7.08 -8.85 11.72
C LEU A 22 -6.50 -9.02 13.12
N GLU A 23 -6.82 -10.12 13.81
CA GLU A 23 -6.21 -10.42 15.11
C GLU A 23 -4.68 -10.51 15.01
N LYS A 24 -4.17 -11.04 13.89
CA LYS A 24 -2.74 -11.11 13.60
C LYS A 24 -2.49 -11.09 12.08
N ILE A 25 -1.56 -10.25 11.62
CA ILE A 25 -1.06 -10.33 10.25
C ILE A 25 -0.25 -11.62 10.09
N CYS A 26 -0.52 -12.34 9.01
CA CYS A 26 0.35 -13.40 8.56
C CYS A 26 1.57 -12.82 7.84
N GLU A 27 2.67 -12.62 8.58
CA GLU A 27 3.93 -12.03 8.06
C GLU A 27 4.57 -12.84 6.92
N THR A 28 4.20 -14.12 6.78
CA THR A 28 4.65 -14.99 5.69
C THR A 28 3.83 -14.83 4.41
N CYS A 29 2.63 -14.24 4.51
CA CYS A 29 1.70 -14.01 3.39
C CYS A 29 1.68 -12.56 2.93
N ALA A 30 1.79 -11.59 3.84
CA ALA A 30 1.73 -10.17 3.52
C ALA A 30 2.79 -9.39 4.30
N LYS A 31 3.45 -8.46 3.63
CA LYS A 31 4.43 -7.53 4.20
C LYS A 31 4.10 -6.13 3.74
N ILE A 32 4.19 -5.18 4.65
CA ILE A 32 4.02 -3.75 4.38
C ILE A 32 5.39 -3.12 4.63
N ASP A 33 5.81 -2.23 3.74
CA ASP A 33 7.03 -1.46 3.96
C ASP A 33 6.86 -0.45 5.10
N THR A 34 7.98 0.05 5.61
CA THR A 34 7.99 1.02 6.73
C THR A 34 7.36 2.36 6.36
N GLU A 35 7.31 2.68 5.06
CA GLU A 35 6.70 3.91 4.55
C GLU A 35 5.19 3.77 4.28
N HIS A 36 4.62 2.58 4.46
CA HIS A 36 3.22 2.28 4.18
C HIS A 36 2.80 2.66 2.74
N LYS A 37 3.68 2.43 1.77
CA LYS A 37 3.43 2.69 0.34
C LYS A 37 3.55 1.44 -0.51
N THR A 38 4.19 0.39 -0.01
CA THR A 38 4.35 -0.87 -0.74
C THR A 38 3.78 -2.02 0.07
N ILE A 39 2.87 -2.77 -0.55
CA ILE A 39 2.39 -4.04 -0.03
C ILE A 39 2.92 -5.18 -0.87
N CYS A 40 3.56 -6.15 -0.23
CA CYS A 40 4.08 -7.36 -0.86
C CYS A 40 3.26 -8.57 -0.40
N ILE A 41 2.60 -9.24 -1.33
CA ILE A 41 1.69 -10.36 -1.06
C ILE A 41 2.25 -11.63 -1.69
N ARG A 42 2.16 -12.74 -0.98
CA ARG A 42 2.50 -14.06 -1.49
C ARG A 42 1.27 -14.72 -2.10
N CYS A 43 1.39 -15.22 -3.34
CA CYS A 43 0.34 -16.02 -3.95
C CYS A 43 0.25 -17.39 -3.24
N LEU A 44 -0.90 -17.73 -2.68
CA LEU A 44 -1.11 -19.01 -2.01
C LEU A 44 -1.06 -20.18 -3.00
N GLN A 45 -1.44 -19.98 -4.26
CA GLN A 45 -1.38 -21.04 -5.26
C GLN A 45 0.07 -21.46 -5.54
N ASP A 46 1.01 -20.52 -5.51
CA ASP A 46 2.45 -20.83 -5.61
C ASP A 46 2.96 -21.70 -4.43
N LEU A 47 2.25 -21.75 -3.30
CA LEU A 47 2.55 -22.69 -2.20
C LEU A 47 2.20 -24.13 -2.56
N TYR A 48 1.06 -24.32 -3.20
CA TYR A 48 0.50 -25.66 -3.46
C TYR A 48 1.03 -26.27 -4.77
N THR A 49 1.41 -25.45 -5.75
CA THR A 49 1.71 -25.93 -7.11
C THR A 49 3.17 -26.36 -7.34
N ARG A 50 4.11 -26.18 -6.40
CA ARG A 50 5.52 -26.55 -6.63
C ARG A 50 6.17 -27.36 -5.50
N ARG A 51 6.30 -28.66 -5.79
CA ARG A 51 7.46 -29.53 -5.48
C ARG A 51 8.63 -28.77 -4.84
N SER A 52 8.80 -28.93 -3.53
CA SER A 52 10.02 -28.97 -2.69
C SER A 52 11.35 -28.29 -3.09
N ALA A 53 11.43 -27.37 -4.07
CA ALA A 53 12.72 -26.92 -4.62
C ALA A 53 12.93 -25.40 -4.71
N VAL A 54 11.89 -24.56 -4.60
CA VAL A 54 12.08 -23.10 -4.57
C VAL A 54 12.27 -22.68 -3.11
N LYS A 55 13.53 -22.59 -2.66
CA LYS A 55 13.89 -22.14 -1.30
C LYS A 55 13.46 -20.69 -0.99
N ASN A 56 13.17 -19.89 -2.02
CA ASN A 56 12.87 -18.47 -1.87
C ASN A 56 11.39 -18.18 -2.07
N HIS A 57 10.79 -17.53 -1.07
CA HIS A 57 9.41 -17.05 -1.15
C HIS A 57 9.26 -16.01 -2.28
N ILE A 58 8.33 -16.23 -3.20
CA ILE A 58 7.97 -15.26 -4.26
C ILE A 58 6.91 -14.31 -3.68
N TYR A 59 7.19 -13.02 -3.73
CA TYR A 59 6.25 -11.97 -3.35
C TYR A 59 5.92 -11.10 -4.56
N TRP A 60 4.66 -10.72 -4.68
CA TRP A 60 4.22 -9.68 -5.61
C TRP A 60 4.08 -8.38 -4.85
N CYS A 61 4.84 -7.38 -5.26
CA CYS A 61 4.88 -6.09 -4.58
C CYS A 61 4.13 -5.04 -5.41
N PHE A 62 3.27 -4.29 -4.73
CA PHE A 62 2.42 -3.27 -5.33
C PHE A 62 2.70 -1.94 -4.64
N GLN A 63 3.06 -0.93 -5.42
CA GLN A 63 3.21 0.44 -4.95
C GLN A 63 1.86 1.15 -4.95
N THR A 64 1.65 1.97 -3.93
CA THR A 64 0.42 2.70 -3.62
C THR A 64 0.78 4.07 -3.04
N ASP A 65 -0.20 4.97 -2.98
CA ASP A 65 -0.03 6.29 -2.37
C ASP A 65 -0.22 6.26 -0.85
N GLY A 66 -0.70 5.14 -0.29
CA GLY A 66 -0.78 4.90 1.15
C GLY A 66 -1.50 3.60 1.51
N ILE A 67 -1.07 2.99 2.61
CA ILE A 67 -1.60 1.74 3.14
C ILE A 67 -2.08 1.96 4.57
N PHE A 68 -3.37 1.77 4.78
CA PHE A 68 -4.02 1.86 6.08
C PHE A 68 -4.15 0.47 6.69
N TYR A 69 -3.47 0.22 7.82
CA TYR A 69 -3.60 -0.99 8.62
C TYR A 69 -3.98 -0.62 10.05
N ASN A 70 -5.02 -1.24 10.59
CA ASN A 70 -5.62 -0.88 11.88
C ASN A 70 -6.00 0.60 12.02
N ALA A 71 -6.27 1.27 10.90
CA ALA A 71 -6.70 2.66 10.88
C ALA A 71 -8.21 2.80 11.14
N SER A 72 -8.54 3.81 11.93
CA SER A 72 -9.91 4.29 12.15
C SER A 72 -10.51 4.85 10.86
N GLN A 73 -11.83 5.04 10.86
CA GLN A 73 -12.52 5.69 9.73
C GLN A 73 -12.09 7.16 9.56
N GLU A 74 -11.83 7.85 10.67
CA GLU A 74 -11.43 9.25 10.65
C GLU A 74 -10.05 9.43 10.01
N GLU A 75 -9.09 8.58 10.35
CA GLU A 75 -7.75 8.61 9.75
C GLU A 75 -7.80 8.38 8.23
N VAL A 76 -8.60 7.40 7.79
CA VAL A 76 -8.79 7.13 6.35
C VAL A 76 -9.44 8.31 5.65
N TYR A 77 -10.50 8.88 6.23
CA TYR A 77 -11.19 10.04 5.66
C TYR A 77 -10.25 11.25 5.51
N CYS A 78 -9.56 11.61 6.60
CA CYS A 78 -8.64 12.75 6.62
C CYS A 78 -7.50 12.58 5.60
N ALA A 79 -6.92 11.39 5.48
CA ALA A 79 -5.81 11.14 4.56
C ALA A 79 -6.24 11.14 3.08
N THR A 80 -7.43 10.62 2.78
CA THR A 80 -7.88 10.44 1.38
C THR A 80 -8.67 11.62 0.84
N THR A 81 -9.40 12.34 1.70
CA THR A 81 -10.45 13.26 1.26
C THR A 81 -10.06 14.73 1.44
N LYS A 82 -9.14 15.04 2.36
CA LYS A 82 -8.77 16.42 2.69
C LYS A 82 -8.31 17.23 1.46
N ASN A 83 -7.46 16.63 0.63
CA ASN A 83 -6.95 17.26 -0.60
C ASN A 83 -7.97 17.30 -1.76
N LEU A 84 -9.07 16.55 -1.67
CA LEU A 84 -10.14 16.56 -2.68
C LEU A 84 -11.17 17.66 -2.39
N ILE A 85 -11.51 17.87 -1.12
CA ILE A 85 -12.50 18.87 -0.71
C ILE A 85 -11.92 20.28 -0.84
N GLU A 86 -10.63 20.49 -0.54
CA GLU A 86 -9.99 21.81 -0.69
C GLU A 86 -9.88 22.27 -2.16
N LYS A 87 -10.10 21.38 -3.13
CA LYS A 87 -10.02 21.66 -4.57
C LYS A 87 -11.37 22.08 -5.19
N TYR A 88 -12.46 22.09 -4.42
CA TYR A 88 -13.80 22.51 -4.82
C TYR A 88 -14.35 23.58 -3.87
#